data_AF-A0A450TEK4-F1
#
_entry.id   AF-A0A450TEK4-F1
#
_cell.length_a   1.000
_cell.length_b   1.000
_cell.length_c   1.000
_cell.angle_alpha   90.00
_cell.angle_beta   90.00
_cell.angle_gamma   90.00
#
_symmetry.space_group_name_H-M   'P 1'
#
loop_
_entity.id
_entity.type
_entity.pdbx_description
1 polymer ?
#
loop_
_entity_poly.entity_id
_entity_poly.type
_entity_poly.pdbx_seq_one_letter_code
_entity_poly.pdbx_strand_id
1 'polypeptide(L)' 'MEITDPKGRIRKRYPYDRIMTPYDKLKSLPDAEHHLKPNTTFQQLDAIAYSISDNDAALLLNQAKAELFRFIYNSQNSAA' A
#
# COMPACT_ATOMS: atom_id res chain seq x y z
N MET A 1 -15.43 -13.37 0.41
CA MET A 1 -16.44 -14.45 0.51
C MET A 1 -15.76 -15.69 1.02
N GLU A 2 -16.45 -16.46 1.87
CA GLU A 2 -15.93 -17.72 2.38
C GLU A 2 -16.36 -18.85 1.46
N ILE A 3 -15.40 -19.68 1.06
CA ILE A 3 -15.64 -20.85 0.22
C ILE A 3 -15.10 -22.05 0.99
N THR A 4 -15.94 -23.04 1.22
CA THR A 4 -15.51 -24.32 1.80
C THR A 4 -14.92 -25.17 0.68
N ASP A 5 -13.67 -25.61 0.85
CA ASP A 5 -13.04 -26.52 -0.11
C ASP A 5 -13.61 -27.95 0.00
N PRO A 6 -13.36 -28.84 -0.99
CA PRO A 6 -13.86 -30.21 -0.95
C PRO A 6 -13.38 -31.04 0.26
N LYS A 7 -12.38 -30.54 1.01
CA LYS A 7 -11.86 -31.14 2.24
C LYS A 7 -12.46 -30.51 3.51
N GLY A 8 -13.50 -29.67 3.37
CA GLY A 8 -14.19 -29.01 4.48
C GLY A 8 -13.47 -27.79 5.04
N ARG A 9 -12.38 -27.31 4.43
CA ARG A 9 -11.65 -26.14 4.95
C ARG A 9 -12.27 -24.85 4.43
N ILE A 10 -12.53 -23.92 5.35
CA ILE A 10 -13.00 -22.57 5.00
C ILE A 10 -11.81 -21.77 4.44
N ARG A 11 -11.95 -21.28 3.22
CA ARG A 11 -10.99 -20.38 2.56
C ARG A 11 -11.61 -19.02 2.35
N LYS A 12 -10.90 -17.97 2.79
CA LYS A 12 -11.26 -16.59 2.46
C LYS A 12 -10.84 -16.30 1.03
N ARG A 13 -11.80 -16.01 0.16
CA ARG A 13 -11.56 -15.47 -1.17
C ARG A 13 -11.78 -13.96 -1.12
N TYR A 14 -10.79 -13.21 -1.57
CA TYR A 14 -10.87 -11.78 -1.82
C TYR A 14 -11.07 -11.60 -3.33
N PRO A 15 -12.30 -11.33 -3.79
CA PRO A 15 -12.55 -11.03 -5.19
C PRO A 15 -11.74 -9.80 -5.60
N TYR A 16 -11.10 -9.82 -6.76
CA TYR A 16 -10.24 -8.72 -7.22
C TYR A 16 -11.01 -7.39 -7.30
N ASP A 17 -12.28 -7.42 -7.69
CA ASP A 17 -13.22 -6.29 -7.70
C ASP A 17 -13.48 -5.68 -6.30
N ARG A 18 -13.14 -6.41 -5.23
CA ARG A 18 -13.26 -5.94 -3.84
C ARG A 18 -11.92 -5.62 -3.20
N ILE A 19 -10.81 -5.80 -3.92
CA ILE A 19 -9.49 -5.35 -3.49
C ILE A 19 -9.36 -3.91 -3.95
N MET A 20 -9.59 -2.99 -3.01
CA MET A 20 -9.49 -1.56 -3.24
C MET A 20 -8.66 -0.96 -2.13
N THR A 21 -7.79 0.00 -2.45
CA THR A 21 -7.21 0.83 -1.40
C THR A 21 -8.33 1.65 -0.74
N PRO A 22 -8.15 2.12 0.50
CA PRO A 22 -9.12 3.02 1.12
C PRO A 22 -9.45 4.25 0.25
N TYR A 23 -8.47 4.74 -0.51
CA TYR A 23 -8.65 5.83 -1.47
C TYR A 23 -9.54 5.43 -2.65
N ASP A 24 -9.25 4.32 -3.32
CA ASP A 24 -10.09 3.83 -4.42
C ASP A 24 -11.52 3.57 -3.94
N LYS A 25 -11.66 3.08 -2.70
CA LYS A 25 -12.97 2.84 -2.10
C LYS A 25 -13.74 4.13 -1.88
N LEU A 26 -13.10 5.18 -1.37
CA LEU A 26 -13.68 6.51 -1.25
C LEU A 26 -14.16 7.02 -2.62
N LYS A 27 -13.33 6.89 -3.66
CA LYS A 27 -13.65 7.33 -5.01
C LYS A 27 -14.84 6.58 -5.64
N SER A 28 -15.12 5.35 -5.19
CA SER A 28 -16.28 4.57 -5.65
C SER A 28 -17.63 4.97 -5.05
N LEU A 29 -17.64 5.83 -4.02
CA LEU A 29 -18.88 6.25 -3.38
C LEU A 29 -19.62 7.29 -4.26
N PRO A 30 -20.97 7.30 -4.25
CA PRO A 30 -21.71 8.39 -4.86
C PRO A 30 -21.38 9.70 -4.14
N ASP A 31 -21.30 10.79 -4.89
CA ASP A 31 -21.07 12.14 -4.36
C ASP A 31 -19.78 12.29 -3.52
N ALA A 32 -18.78 11.41 -3.72
CA ALA A 32 -17.56 11.35 -2.91
C ALA A 32 -16.78 12.68 -2.82
N GLU A 33 -16.94 13.56 -3.81
CA GLU A 33 -16.36 14.91 -3.83
C GLU A 33 -16.81 15.76 -2.63
N HIS A 34 -18.03 15.57 -2.13
CA HIS A 34 -18.58 16.29 -0.99
C HIS A 34 -17.92 15.92 0.34
N HIS A 35 -17.22 14.78 0.38
CA HIS A 35 -16.47 14.34 1.55
C HIS A 35 -15.02 14.85 1.56
N LEU A 36 -14.59 15.54 0.49
CA LEU A 36 -13.27 16.15 0.43
C LEU A 36 -13.21 17.40 1.31
N LYS A 37 -12.01 17.70 1.80
CA LYS A 37 -11.75 18.97 2.47
C LYS A 37 -11.93 20.13 1.48
N PRO A 38 -12.30 21.34 1.95
CA PRO A 38 -12.32 22.52 1.10
C PRO A 38 -10.99 22.68 0.33
N ASN A 39 -11.08 23.05 -0.95
CA ASN A 39 -9.94 23.21 -1.87
C ASN A 39 -9.14 21.93 -2.18
N THR A 40 -9.64 20.75 -1.82
CA THR A 40 -9.03 19.46 -2.21
C THR A 40 -9.81 18.85 -3.37
N THR A 41 -9.09 18.31 -4.36
CA THR A 41 -9.69 17.65 -5.53
C THR A 41 -9.18 16.22 -5.66
N PHE A 42 -9.99 15.33 -6.27
CA PHE A 42 -9.51 13.98 -6.59
C PHE A 42 -8.32 13.99 -7.56
N GLN A 43 -8.18 15.01 -8.41
CA GLN A 43 -7.01 15.14 -9.28
C GLN A 43 -5.70 15.30 -8.48
N GLN A 44 -5.72 16.13 -7.42
CA GLN A 44 -4.56 16.28 -6.54
C GLN A 44 -4.26 14.98 -5.78
N LEU A 45 -5.32 14.27 -5.34
CA LEU A 45 -5.17 13.00 -4.63
C LEU A 45 -4.70 11.87 -5.56
N ASP A 46 -5.15 11.84 -6.81
CA ASP A 46 -4.70 10.88 -7.84
C ASP A 46 -3.20 11.04 -8.12
N ALA A 47 -2.72 12.28 -8.21
CA ALA A 47 -1.30 12.54 -8.42
C ALA A 47 -0.43 11.98 -7.27
N ILE A 48 -0.95 11.97 -6.03
CA ILE A 48 -0.28 11.38 -4.87
C ILE A 48 -0.42 9.86 -4.87
N ALA A 49 -1.64 9.35 -5.05
CA ALA A 49 -1.94 7.92 -4.98
C ALA A 49 -1.19 7.12 -6.05
N TYR A 50 -1.00 7.70 -7.25
CA TYR A 50 -0.33 7.06 -8.37
C TYR A 50 1.14 7.49 -8.54
N SER A 51 1.70 8.28 -7.62
CA SER A 51 3.11 8.70 -7.73
C SER A 51 4.10 7.54 -7.57
N ILE A 52 3.71 6.51 -6.80
CA ILE A 52 4.55 5.34 -6.53
C ILE A 52 3.64 4.12 -6.30
N SER A 53 3.99 2.97 -6.88
CA SER A 53 3.27 1.73 -6.59
C SER A 53 3.67 1.16 -5.22
N ASP A 54 2.80 0.37 -4.60
CA ASP A 54 3.11 -0.31 -3.34
C ASP A 54 4.37 -1.19 -3.44
N ASN A 55 4.59 -1.81 -4.61
CA ASN A 55 5.77 -2.63 -4.87
C ASN A 55 7.04 -1.79 -4.96
N ASP A 56 6.99 -0.65 -5.65
CA ASP A 56 8.12 0.26 -5.76
C ASP A 56 8.48 0.85 -4.39
N ALA A 57 7.48 1.24 -3.61
CA ALA A 57 7.67 1.71 -2.23
C ALA A 57 8.33 0.64 -1.36
N ALA A 58 7.86 -0.62 -1.45
CA ALA A 58 8.46 -1.73 -0.73
C ALA A 58 9.91 -2.01 -1.16
N LEU A 59 10.21 -1.88 -2.46
CA LEU A 59 11.57 -2.03 -2.98
C LEU A 59 12.50 -0.93 -2.42
N LEU A 60 12.10 0.35 -2.53
CA LEU A 60 12.87 1.47 -2.02
C LEU A 60 13.12 1.37 -0.51
N LEU A 61 12.11 0.96 0.26
CA LEU A 61 12.25 0.75 1.70
C LEU A 61 13.29 -0.33 2.02
N ASN A 62 13.26 -1.46 1.31
CA ASN A 62 14.21 -2.54 1.51
C ASN A 62 15.64 -2.14 1.13
N GLN A 63 15.80 -1.37 0.05
CA GLN A 63 17.09 -0.83 -0.38
C GLN A 63 17.66 0.11 0.70
N ALA A 64 16.88 1.10 1.14
CA ALA A 64 17.31 2.03 2.20
C ALA A 64 17.67 1.29 3.51
N LYS A 65 16.89 0.27 3.87
CA LYS A 65 17.16 -0.58 5.03
C LYS A 65 18.49 -1.35 4.89
N ALA A 66 18.77 -1.90 3.72
CA ALA A 66 20.03 -2.61 3.47
C ALA A 66 21.24 -1.67 3.56
N GLU A 67 21.12 -0.47 2.99
CA GLU A 67 22.18 0.56 3.08
C GLU A 67 22.45 0.98 4.52
N LEU A 68 21.39 1.22 5.30
CA LEU A 68 21.49 1.57 6.71
C LEU A 68 22.22 0.48 7.50
N PHE A 69 21.87 -0.79 7.31
CA PHE A 69 22.53 -1.88 8.02
C PHE A 69 23.99 -2.06 7.61
N ARG A 70 24.31 -1.91 6.32
CA ARG A 70 25.71 -1.92 5.86
C ARG A 70 26.51 -0.80 6.52
N PHE A 71 25.93 0.40 6.62
CA PHE A 71 26.58 1.54 7.28
C PHE A 71 26.85 1.26 8.76
N ILE A 72 25.84 0.80 9.51
CA ILE A 72 25.98 0.46 10.94
C ILE A 72 27.01 -0.66 11.13
N TYR A 73 26.98 -1.70 10.30
CA TYR A 73 27.94 -2.80 10.40
C TYR A 73 29.38 -2.31 10.17
N ASN A 74 29.61 -1.53 9.12
CA ASN A 74 30.94 -1.02 8.80
C ASN A 74 31.46 -0.06 9.89
N SER A 75 30.61 0.79 10.46
CA SER A 75 31.02 1.71 11.52
C SER A 75 31.47 0.98 12.79
N GLN A 76 30.85 -0.15 13.14
CA GLN A 76 31.23 -0.96 14.31
C GLN A 76 32.56 -1.70 14.08
N ASN A 77 32.81 -2.21 12.88
CA ASN A 77 34.06 -2.93 12.57
C ASN A 77 35.27 -2.02 12.35
N SER A 78 35.06 -0.72 12.09
CA SER A 78 36.15 0.26 11.91
C SER A 78 36.75 0.74 13.24
N ALA A 79 36.12 0.41 14.36
CA ALA A 79 36.56 0.79 15.71
C ALA A 79 37.27 -0.35 16.48
N ALA A 80 37.52 -1.48 15.82
CA ALA A 80 38.21 -2.66 16.35
C ALA A 80 39.63 -2.80 15.78
#